data_AF-A0A2M6ZYD9-F1
#
_entry.id   AF-A0A2M6ZYD9-F1
#
_cell.length_a   1.000
_cell.length_b   1.000
_cell.length_c   1.000
_cell.angle_alpha   90.00
_cell.angle_beta   90.00
_cell.angle_gamma   90.00
#
_symmetry.space_group_name_H-M   'P 1'
#
loop_
_entity.id
_entity.type
_entity.pdbx_description
1 polymer ?
#
loop_
_entity_poly.entity_id
_entity_poly.type
_entity_poly.pdbx_seq_one_letter_code
_entity_poly.pdbx_strand_id
1 'polypeptide(L)'
;LGEAIGAFADKLLSGPTPWSKMRQAYKLLRLGEKYTPSRLNAACEKALAVDLIDVRRLERILVEALEEEAMPVMAAPAPPGRFARPGNVFAISSDNGGNHHGDQNQGGSYDNYQ
;
A
#
# COMPACT_ATOMS: atom_id res chain seq x y z
N LEU A 1 -15.38 14.52 -21.60
CA LEU A 1 -14.25 13.66 -21.19
C LEU A 1 -13.16 14.59 -20.66
N GLY A 2 -12.44 14.21 -19.60
CA GLY A 2 -11.42 15.08 -18.97
C GLY A 2 -10.11 15.20 -19.77
N GLU A 3 -9.33 16.23 -19.47
CA GLU A 3 -8.12 16.63 -20.20
C GLU A 3 -7.03 15.54 -20.21
N ALA A 4 -6.80 14.88 -19.08
CA ALA A 4 -5.77 13.83 -18.97
C ALA A 4 -6.10 12.58 -19.80
N ILE A 5 -7.38 12.35 -20.13
CA ILE A 5 -7.79 11.26 -21.04
C ILE A 5 -7.34 11.58 -22.48
N GLY A 6 -7.40 12.86 -22.88
CA GLY A 6 -6.86 13.34 -24.16
C GLY A 6 -5.35 13.17 -24.22
N ALA A 7 -4.63 13.73 -23.25
CA ALA A 7 -3.17 13.61 -23.17
C ALA A 7 -2.67 12.13 -23.13
N PHE A 8 -3.43 11.24 -22.47
CA PHE A 8 -3.18 9.81 -22.49
C PHE A 8 -3.40 9.20 -23.89
N ALA A 9 -4.49 9.55 -24.57
CA ALA A 9 -4.78 9.07 -25.93
C ALA A 9 -3.73 9.55 -26.94
N ASP A 10 -3.27 10.79 -26.83
CA ASP A 10 -2.21 11.36 -27.67
C ASP A 10 -0.88 10.61 -27.45
N LYS A 11 -0.46 10.40 -26.19
CA LYS A 11 0.71 9.56 -25.87
C LYS A 11 0.54 8.10 -26.33
N LEU A 12 -0.68 7.55 -26.28
CA LEU A 12 -0.96 6.18 -26.71
C LEU A 12 -0.81 6.00 -28.23
N LEU A 13 -1.06 7.07 -29.00
CA LEU A 13 -1.06 7.07 -30.47
C LEU A 13 0.17 7.76 -31.09
N SER A 14 1.06 8.37 -30.29
CA SER A 14 2.28 9.03 -30.78
C SER A 14 3.37 8.08 -31.31
N GLY A 15 3.24 6.77 -31.07
CA GLY A 15 4.18 5.76 -31.53
C GLY A 15 4.17 5.57 -33.06
N PRO A 16 5.20 4.92 -33.65
CA PRO A 16 5.38 4.82 -35.10
C PRO A 16 4.31 3.99 -35.84
N THR A 17 3.45 3.26 -35.11
CA THR A 17 2.37 2.43 -35.70
C THR A 17 1.04 2.63 -34.96
N PRO A 18 0.40 3.81 -35.08
CA PRO A 18 -0.80 4.17 -34.31
C PRO A 18 -1.96 3.18 -34.51
N TRP A 19 -2.07 2.55 -35.70
CA TRP A 19 -3.09 1.54 -35.98
C TRP A 19 -3.09 0.36 -35.00
N SER A 20 -1.94 0.03 -34.40
CA SER A 20 -1.79 -1.13 -33.51
C SER A 20 -2.41 -0.84 -32.14
N LYS A 21 -2.31 0.43 -31.73
CA LYS A 21 -2.85 1.00 -30.50
C LYS A 21 -4.29 1.46 -30.64
N MET A 22 -4.83 1.54 -31.86
CA MET A 22 -6.23 1.94 -32.12
C MET A 22 -7.26 1.09 -31.35
N ARG A 23 -7.03 -0.23 -31.21
CA ARG A 23 -7.89 -1.10 -30.37
C ARG A 23 -7.82 -0.75 -28.88
N GLN A 24 -6.68 -0.25 -28.40
CA GLN A 24 -6.53 0.27 -27.03
C GLN A 24 -7.23 1.62 -26.88
N ALA A 25 -7.14 2.52 -27.87
CA ALA A 25 -7.85 3.80 -27.87
C ALA A 25 -9.40 3.61 -27.86
N TYR A 26 -9.95 2.72 -28.69
CA TYR A 26 -11.38 2.39 -28.62
C TYR A 26 -11.78 1.75 -27.27
N LYS A 27 -10.87 0.98 -26.64
CA LYS A 27 -11.11 0.47 -25.30
C LYS A 27 -11.14 1.59 -24.26
N LEU A 28 -10.27 2.59 -24.36
CA LEU A 28 -10.27 3.77 -23.48
C LEU A 28 -11.62 4.54 -23.56
N LEU A 29 -12.19 4.68 -24.76
CA LEU A 29 -13.52 5.27 -24.94
C LEU A 29 -14.61 4.44 -24.23
N ARG A 30 -14.63 3.12 -24.42
CA ARG A 30 -15.56 2.20 -23.71
C ARG A 30 -15.38 2.21 -22.19
N LEU A 31 -14.18 2.45 -21.68
CA LEU A 31 -13.96 2.66 -20.24
C LEU A 31 -14.61 3.96 -19.75
N GLY A 32 -14.68 5.01 -20.59
CA GLY A 32 -15.40 6.26 -20.29
C GLY A 32 -16.93 6.13 -20.33
N GLU A 33 -17.46 5.11 -21.00
CA GLU A 33 -18.88 4.73 -20.93
C GLU A 33 -19.19 3.90 -19.68
N LYS A 34 -18.27 3.01 -19.26
CA LYS A 34 -18.44 2.10 -18.12
C LYS A 34 -18.16 2.74 -16.75
N TYR A 35 -17.21 3.67 -16.67
CA TYR A 35 -16.77 4.32 -15.44
C TYR A 35 -17.06 5.82 -15.48
N THR A 36 -17.22 6.44 -14.31
CA THR A 36 -17.45 7.89 -14.24
C THR A 36 -16.27 8.67 -14.83
N PRO A 37 -16.53 9.77 -15.58
CA PRO A 37 -15.48 10.47 -16.32
C PRO A 37 -14.43 11.12 -15.40
N SER A 38 -14.80 11.50 -14.18
CA SER A 38 -13.88 11.99 -13.14
C SER A 38 -12.90 10.91 -12.67
N ARG A 39 -13.40 9.68 -12.42
CA ARG A 39 -12.58 8.54 -11.99
C ARG A 39 -11.62 8.10 -13.10
N LEU A 40 -12.08 8.06 -14.35
CA LEU A 40 -11.21 7.77 -15.50
C LEU A 40 -10.13 8.84 -15.67
N ASN A 41 -10.47 10.12 -15.51
CA ASN A 41 -9.52 11.22 -15.61
C ASN A 41 -8.42 11.14 -14.54
N ALA A 42 -8.79 10.96 -13.27
CA ALA A 42 -7.84 10.80 -12.17
C ALA A 42 -6.93 9.55 -12.34
N ALA A 43 -7.45 8.46 -12.92
CA ALA A 43 -6.64 7.30 -13.26
C ALA A 43 -5.65 7.59 -14.41
N CYS A 44 -6.07 8.36 -15.42
CA CYS A 44 -5.18 8.80 -16.50
C CYS A 44 -4.09 9.75 -15.98
N GLU A 45 -4.40 10.68 -15.08
CA GLU A 45 -3.41 11.54 -14.42
C GLU A 45 -2.35 10.73 -13.66
N LYS A 46 -2.78 9.79 -12.81
CA LYS A 46 -1.88 8.88 -12.08
C LYS A 46 -1.04 8.03 -13.03
N ALA A 47 -1.62 7.54 -14.13
CA ALA A 47 -0.90 6.76 -15.13
C ALA A 47 0.14 7.60 -15.90
N LEU A 48 -0.20 8.84 -16.27
CA LEU A 48 0.71 9.78 -16.94
C LEU A 48 1.90 10.17 -16.05
N ALA A 49 1.69 10.30 -14.73
CA ALA A 49 2.74 10.61 -13.76
C ALA A 49 3.80 9.50 -13.63
N VAL A 50 3.46 8.25 -13.96
CA VAL A 50 4.38 7.08 -13.97
C VAL A 50 4.68 6.57 -15.38
N ASP A 51 4.33 7.35 -16.41
CA ASP A 51 4.41 7.03 -17.85
C ASP A 51 3.83 5.65 -18.26
N LEU A 52 2.75 5.23 -17.59
CA LEU A 52 2.05 3.99 -17.90
C LEU A 52 1.14 4.15 -19.12
N ILE A 53 1.63 3.77 -20.31
CA ILE A 53 0.87 3.84 -21.57
C ILE A 53 0.30 2.47 -22.00
N ASP A 54 -0.51 1.85 -21.11
CA ASP A 54 -1.26 0.62 -21.39
C ASP A 54 -2.69 0.64 -20.79
N VAL A 55 -3.69 0.65 -21.67
CA VAL A 55 -5.12 0.65 -21.33
C VAL A 55 -5.56 -0.61 -20.59
N ARG A 56 -4.89 -1.76 -20.77
CA ARG A 56 -5.20 -2.99 -19.99
C ARG A 56 -4.77 -2.87 -18.54
N ARG A 57 -3.61 -2.26 -18.27
CA ARG A 57 -3.16 -2.02 -16.90
C ARG A 57 -3.95 -0.88 -16.25
N LEU A 58 -4.33 0.15 -17.01
CA LEU A 58 -5.24 1.21 -16.56
C LEU A 58 -6.60 0.66 -16.11
N GLU A 59 -7.21 -0.25 -16.88
CA GLU A 59 -8.46 -0.92 -16.50
C GLU A 59 -8.30 -1.73 -15.20
N ARG A 60 -7.19 -2.45 -15.02
CA ARG A 60 -6.91 -3.16 -13.76
C ARG A 60 -6.82 -2.21 -12.57
N ILE A 61 -6.08 -1.11 -12.70
CA ILE A 61 -5.99 -0.07 -11.65
C ILE A 61 -7.38 0.50 -11.32
N LEU A 62 -8.25 0.71 -12.32
CA LEU A 62 -9.61 1.20 -12.10
C LEU A 62 -10.51 0.21 -11.33
N VAL A 63 -10.29 -1.10 -11.49
CA VAL A 63 -10.98 -2.19 -10.79
C VAL A 63 -10.40 -2.42 -9.40
N GLU A 64 -9.08 -2.53 -9.27
CA GLU A 64 -8.39 -2.72 -7.98
C GLU A 64 -8.66 -1.53 -7.04
N ALA A 65 -8.58 -0.29 -7.56
CA ALA A 65 -8.99 0.89 -6.79
C ALA A 65 -10.52 1.01 -6.59
N LEU A 66 -11.35 0.12 -7.14
CA LEU A 66 -12.79 0.06 -6.84
C LEU A 66 -13.02 -0.85 -5.64
N GLU A 67 -12.28 -1.96 -5.59
CA GLU A 67 -12.22 -2.89 -4.48
C GLU A 67 -11.61 -2.23 -3.24
N GLU A 68 -10.56 -1.40 -3.40
CA GLU A 68 -9.93 -0.66 -2.30
C GLU A 68 -10.81 0.46 -1.74
N GLU A 69 -11.49 1.25 -2.59
CA GLU A 69 -12.48 2.26 -2.11
C GLU A 69 -13.71 1.61 -1.46
N ALA A 70 -14.05 0.37 -1.84
CA ALA A 70 -15.14 -0.40 -1.22
C ALA A 70 -14.72 -1.04 0.12
N MET A 71 -13.42 -1.17 0.39
CA MET A 71 -12.91 -1.60 1.69
C MET A 71 -12.69 -0.37 2.58
N PRO A 72 -13.47 -0.18 3.66
CA PRO A 72 -13.17 0.89 4.60
C PRO A 72 -11.77 0.65 5.17
N VAL A 73 -10.90 1.66 5.10
CA VAL A 73 -9.54 1.63 5.68
C VAL A 73 -9.65 1.62 7.20
N MET A 74 -10.00 0.46 7.74
CA MET A 74 -9.90 0.15 9.16
C MET A 74 -8.42 0.03 9.47
N ALA A 75 -7.83 1.15 9.88
CA ALA A 75 -6.51 1.20 10.49
C ALA A 75 -6.55 0.44 11.83
N ALA A 76 -6.53 -0.90 11.75
CA ALA A 76 -6.42 -1.76 12.91
C ALA A 76 -5.10 -1.42 13.63
N PRO A 77 -5.13 -1.18 14.95
CA PRO A 77 -3.90 -0.91 15.69
C PRO A 77 -2.93 -2.08 15.52
N ALA A 78 -1.67 -1.78 15.22
CA ALA A 78 -0.66 -2.81 14.99
C ALA A 78 -0.57 -3.73 16.23
N PRO A 79 -0.56 -5.07 16.04
CA PRO A 79 -0.48 -6.00 17.16
C PRO A 79 0.83 -5.78 17.93
N PRO A 80 0.84 -6.00 19.26
CA PRO A 80 2.02 -5.75 20.09
C PRO A 80 3.22 -6.53 19.57
N GLY A 81 4.28 -5.81 19.21
CA GLY A 81 5.46 -6.39 18.59
C GLY A 81 6.16 -7.36 19.53
N ARG A 82 6.27 -8.64 19.12
CA ARG A 82 6.96 -9.72 19.87
C ARG A 82 8.40 -9.39 20.28
N PHE A 83 9.02 -8.47 19.54
CA PHE A 83 10.39 -8.02 19.72
C PHE A 83 10.49 -6.56 20.20
N ALA A 84 9.37 -5.93 20.59
CA ALA A 84 9.39 -4.60 21.20
C ALA A 84 10.12 -4.69 22.55
N ARG A 85 11.32 -4.12 22.61
CA ARG A 85 12.14 -4.00 23.83
C ARG A 85 12.09 -2.56 24.31
N PRO A 86 11.98 -2.30 25.64
CA PRO A 86 12.16 -0.95 26.16
C PRO A 86 13.59 -0.46 25.85
N GLY A 87 13.74 0.84 25.59
CA GLY A 87 14.99 1.42 25.06
C GLY A 87 16.22 1.26 25.97
N ASN A 88 16.00 0.96 27.25
CA ASN A 88 17.06 0.65 28.22
C ASN A 88 17.73 -0.72 27.99
N VAL A 89 17.13 -1.65 27.23
CA VAL A 89 17.73 -2.97 26.94
C VAL A 89 18.99 -2.84 26.08
N PHE A 90 19.12 -1.77 25.31
CA PHE A 90 20.30 -1.45 24.50
C PHE A 90 21.13 -0.31 25.09
N ALA A 91 20.78 0.18 26.29
CA ALA A 91 21.57 1.19 26.96
C ALA A 91 22.85 0.57 27.51
N ILE A 92 23.97 0.87 26.85
CA ILE A 92 25.31 0.66 27.39
C ILE A 92 25.50 1.61 28.58
N SER A 93 25.29 1.11 29.79
CA SER A 93 25.63 1.81 31.03
C SER A 93 27.14 2.05 31.07
N SER A 94 27.56 3.30 31.10
CA SER A 94 28.97 3.70 31.29
C SER A 94 29.48 3.49 32.73
N ASP A 95 28.80 2.65 33.51
CA ASP A 95 29.14 2.40 34.91
C ASP A 95 30.03 1.16 35.05
N ASN A 96 31.22 1.37 35.60
CA ASN A 96 32.35 0.48 35.41
C ASN A 96 32.43 -0.54 36.56
N GLY A 97 31.53 -1.53 36.53
CA GLY A 97 31.64 -2.79 37.28
C GLY A 97 31.34 -2.73 38.79
N GLY A 98 30.17 -3.25 39.19
CA GLY A 98 29.82 -3.43 40.61
C GLY A 98 28.78 -4.53 40.82
N ASN A 99 29.19 -5.64 41.43
CA ASN A 99 28.40 -6.85 41.72
C ASN A 99 26.93 -6.59 42.14
N HIS A 100 25.97 -7.03 41.31
CA HIS A 100 24.61 -7.32 41.77
C HIS A 100 24.51 -8.77 42.24
N HIS A 101 24.76 -8.97 43.54
CA HIS A 101 24.60 -10.25 44.22
C HIS A 101 23.11 -10.62 44.23
N GLY A 102 22.74 -11.75 43.62
CA GLY A 102 21.34 -12.16 43.49
C GLY A 102 20.75 -12.62 44.81
N ASP A 103 19.95 -11.78 45.46
CA ASP A 103 19.12 -12.16 46.60
C ASP A 103 17.91 -12.97 46.12
N GLN A 104 18.01 -14.30 46.25
CA GLN A 104 16.91 -15.22 45.93
C GLN A 104 16.24 -15.66 47.24
N ASN A 105 15.35 -14.82 47.78
CA ASN A 105 14.52 -15.22 48.91
C ASN A 105 13.07 -14.72 48.78
N GLN A 106 12.23 -15.54 48.12
CA GLN A 106 10.80 -15.58 48.41
C GLN A 106 10.36 -17.03 48.53
N GLY A 107 10.34 -17.53 49.77
CA GLY A 107 9.76 -18.82 50.09
C GLY A 107 8.22 -18.77 50.01
N GLY A 108 7.64 -19.87 49.52
CA GLY A 108 6.20 -20.11 49.53
C GLY A 108 5.90 -21.56 49.93
N SER A 109 5.65 -21.79 51.22
CA SER A 109 4.74 -22.86 51.67
C SER A 109 3.36 -22.59 51.02
N TYR A 110 2.47 -23.52 50.64
CA TYR A 110 1.94 -24.77 51.23
C TYR A 110 1.13 -25.49 50.09
N ASP A 111 0.68 -26.76 50.12
CA ASP A 111 0.70 -27.85 51.13
C ASP A 111 0.42 -29.24 50.48
N ASN A 112 0.51 -30.30 51.30
CA ASN A 112 -0.33 -31.53 51.35
C ASN A 112 -0.47 -32.48 50.12
N TYR A 113 -0.01 -33.73 50.31
CA TYR A 113 -0.43 -34.92 49.55
C TYR A 113 -1.04 -35.96 50.50
N GLN A 114 -2.09 -36.65 50.06
CA GLN A 114 -2.75 -37.76 50.77
C GLN A 114 -1.95 -39.05 50.74
#